data_AF-A0A1F4B622-F1
#
_entry.id   AF-A0A1F4B622-F1
#
_cell.length_a   1.000
_cell.length_b   1.000
_cell.length_c   1.000
_cell.angle_alpha   90.00
_cell.angle_beta   90.00
_cell.angle_gamma   90.00
#
_symmetry.space_group_name_H-M   'P 1'
#
loop_
_entity.id
_entity.type
_entity.pdbx_description
1 polymer ?
#
loop_
_entity_poly.entity_id
_entity_poly.type
_entity_poly.pdbx_seq_one_letter_code
_entity_poly.pdbx_strand_id
1 'polypeptide(L)'
;MPAALLASELRFAPATGLAFCVDPSHLMGDARAPGDIDVLAIDHARLDQAIAIEIKRVKLPPKAYLTAQPNKLQDLEKGCRQVRLLRSMGFHRCYLVVAVVADGREQTDVGFPFRGPPPALVKVVRDKLRSLPFHPDVGVFVVEVTQPVDKDIRDSGAVGIWTHQHAQDVEQPAALTDGLRAFLRAVPDSSPAELSRFNPPRSA
;
A
#
# COMPACT_ATOMS: atom_id res chain seq x y z
N MET A 1 -15.58 -0.93 8.92
CA MET A 1 -15.84 0.02 7.81
C MET A 1 -14.61 0.40 6.99
N PRO A 2 -13.41 0.68 7.54
CA PRO A 2 -12.25 1.11 6.73
C PRO A 2 -11.81 0.10 5.66
N ALA A 3 -11.82 -1.20 5.98
CA ALA A 3 -11.47 -2.26 5.03
C ALA A 3 -12.42 -2.33 3.82
N ALA A 4 -13.72 -2.09 4.02
CA ALA A 4 -14.70 -2.08 2.93
C ALA A 4 -14.49 -0.87 2.01
N LEU A 5 -14.13 0.29 2.57
CA LEU A 5 -13.81 1.48 1.78
C LEU A 5 -12.54 1.28 0.96
N LEU A 6 -11.49 0.71 1.57
CA LEU A 6 -10.26 0.37 0.85
C LEU A 6 -10.52 -0.66 -0.26
N ALA A 7 -11.28 -1.72 0.03
CA ALA A 7 -11.65 -2.73 -0.95
C ALA A 7 -12.49 -2.15 -2.09
N SER A 8 -13.38 -1.18 -1.80
CA SER A 8 -14.16 -0.47 -2.81
C SER A 8 -13.28 0.41 -3.70
N GLU A 9 -12.36 1.19 -3.12
CA GLU A 9 -11.41 2.04 -3.87
C GLU A 9 -10.47 1.20 -4.74
N LEU A 10 -9.99 0.06 -4.21
CA LEU A 10 -9.17 -0.89 -4.94
C LEU A 10 -10.01 -1.74 -5.91
N ARG A 11 -11.34 -1.69 -5.83
CA ARG A 11 -12.29 -2.50 -6.59
C ARG A 11 -11.97 -3.99 -6.50
N PHE A 12 -11.66 -4.48 -5.31
CA PHE A 12 -11.45 -5.90 -5.07
C PHE A 12 -12.77 -6.65 -5.26
N ALA A 13 -12.75 -7.68 -6.10
CA ALA A 13 -13.80 -8.68 -6.14
C ALA A 13 -13.75 -9.52 -4.85
N PRO A 14 -14.87 -10.11 -4.39
CA PRO A 14 -14.89 -10.96 -3.19
C PRO A 14 -13.88 -12.12 -3.22
N ALA A 15 -13.52 -12.60 -4.42
CA ALA A 15 -12.56 -13.70 -4.63
C ALA A 15 -11.12 -13.21 -4.86
N THR A 16 -10.82 -11.93 -4.64
CA THR A 16 -9.46 -11.40 -4.80
C THR A 16 -8.55 -11.97 -3.73
N GLY A 17 -7.54 -12.74 -4.15
CA GLY A 17 -6.45 -13.17 -3.28
C GLY A 17 -5.39 -12.08 -3.16
N LEU A 18 -4.71 -12.03 -2.01
CA LEU A 18 -3.61 -11.09 -1.75
C LEU A 18 -2.35 -11.86 -1.45
N ALA A 19 -1.26 -11.61 -2.17
CA ALA A 19 0.08 -12.07 -1.84
C ALA A 19 0.95 -10.89 -1.36
N PHE A 20 1.90 -11.16 -0.47
CA PHE A 20 2.74 -10.12 0.14
C PHE A 20 4.20 -10.38 -0.17
N CYS A 21 4.99 -9.31 -0.31
CA CYS A 21 6.43 -9.39 -0.57
C CYS A 21 6.78 -10.33 -1.74
N VAL A 22 6.10 -10.12 -2.87
CA VAL A 22 6.26 -10.97 -4.06
C VAL A 22 7.46 -10.49 -4.85
N ASP A 23 8.45 -11.38 -5.05
CA ASP A 23 9.55 -11.13 -5.98
C ASP A 23 9.00 -11.11 -7.44
N PRO A 24 9.13 -9.99 -8.17
CA PRO A 24 8.73 -9.89 -9.58
C PRO A 24 9.35 -10.95 -10.50
N SER A 25 10.50 -11.52 -10.14
CA SER A 25 11.16 -12.58 -10.92
C SER A 25 10.28 -13.81 -11.09
N HIS A 26 9.42 -14.11 -10.11
CA HIS A 26 8.44 -15.19 -10.17
C HIS A 26 7.31 -14.93 -11.18
N LEU A 27 7.16 -13.70 -11.66
CA LEU A 27 6.12 -13.31 -12.61
C LEU A 27 6.66 -13.19 -14.04
N MET A 28 7.83 -12.59 -14.24
CA MET A 28 8.33 -12.31 -15.59
C MET A 28 9.78 -12.77 -15.86
N GLY A 29 10.35 -13.63 -15.00
CA GLY A 29 11.76 -14.05 -15.09
C GLY A 29 12.74 -12.97 -14.65
N ASP A 30 14.05 -13.16 -14.86
CA ASP A 30 15.18 -12.29 -14.40
C ASP A 30 15.23 -10.88 -15.02
N ALA A 31 14.08 -10.27 -15.32
CA ALA A 31 13.98 -8.87 -15.70
C ALA A 31 14.21 -7.99 -14.46
N ARG A 32 15.22 -7.11 -14.53
CA ARG A 32 15.61 -6.04 -13.57
C ARG A 32 14.45 -5.59 -12.66
N ALA A 33 14.22 -6.33 -11.58
CA ALA A 33 13.10 -6.12 -10.71
C ALA A 33 13.33 -4.83 -9.88
N PRO A 34 12.33 -3.97 -9.73
CA PRO A 34 12.45 -2.72 -8.96
C PRO A 34 12.59 -2.90 -7.44
N GLY A 35 12.55 -4.15 -6.98
CA GLY A 35 12.33 -4.58 -5.60
C GLY A 35 11.03 -5.38 -5.50
N ASP A 36 10.81 -6.02 -4.35
CA ASP A 36 9.62 -6.81 -4.07
C ASP A 36 8.34 -5.96 -4.23
N ILE A 37 7.27 -6.61 -4.71
CA ILE A 37 5.92 -6.04 -4.67
C ILE A 37 5.39 -6.21 -3.25
N ASP A 38 5.10 -5.11 -2.56
CA ASP A 38 4.63 -5.16 -1.17
C ASP A 38 3.30 -5.92 -1.05
N VAL A 39 2.33 -5.64 -1.94
CA VAL A 39 1.08 -6.41 -2.07
C VAL A 39 0.71 -6.61 -3.53
N LEU A 40 0.44 -7.86 -3.89
CA LEU A 40 -0.10 -8.27 -5.18
C LEU A 40 -1.53 -8.78 -4.98
N ALA A 41 -2.51 -8.11 -5.59
CA ALA A 41 -3.91 -8.52 -5.55
C ALA A 41 -4.33 -9.16 -6.87
N ILE A 42 -4.87 -10.37 -6.79
CA ILE A 42 -5.20 -11.19 -7.96
C ILE A 42 -6.64 -11.68 -7.86
N ASP A 43 -7.47 -11.29 -8.81
CA ASP A 43 -8.80 -11.87 -9.02
C ASP A 43 -8.64 -13.14 -9.88
N HIS A 44 -8.94 -14.31 -9.31
CA HIS A 44 -8.76 -15.59 -10.01
C HIS A 44 -9.62 -15.71 -11.29
N ALA A 45 -10.74 -14.99 -11.35
CA ALA A 45 -11.58 -14.95 -12.54
C ALA A 45 -11.06 -13.97 -13.61
N ARG A 46 -10.16 -13.05 -13.24
CA ARG A 46 -9.66 -11.95 -14.09
C ARG A 46 -8.17 -11.69 -13.82
N LEU A 47 -7.35 -12.68 -14.18
CA LEU A 47 -5.89 -12.62 -14.00
C LEU A 47 -5.24 -11.49 -14.80
N ASP A 48 -5.89 -11.04 -15.87
CA ASP A 48 -5.55 -9.88 -16.69
C ASP A 48 -5.83 -8.53 -16.01
N GLN A 49 -6.41 -8.54 -14.80
CA GLN A 49 -6.74 -7.35 -14.02
C GLN A 49 -5.97 -7.25 -12.69
N ALA A 50 -4.77 -7.82 -12.62
CA ALA A 50 -3.98 -7.84 -11.39
C ALA A 50 -3.52 -6.45 -10.96
N ILE A 51 -3.47 -6.24 -9.65
CA ILE A 51 -3.15 -4.95 -9.04
C ILE A 51 -1.86 -5.10 -8.24
N ALA A 52 -0.87 -4.25 -8.54
CA ALA A 52 0.35 -4.14 -7.75
C ALA A 52 0.30 -2.92 -6.82
N ILE A 53 0.72 -3.10 -5.58
CA ILE A 53 0.64 -2.08 -4.55
C ILE A 53 2.00 -1.97 -3.88
N GLU A 54 2.54 -0.75 -3.86
CA GLU A 54 3.72 -0.36 -3.10
C GLU A 54 3.27 0.37 -1.83
N ILE A 55 3.89 0.11 -0.68
CA ILE A 55 3.56 0.73 0.60
C ILE A 55 4.76 1.50 1.14
N LYS A 56 4.55 2.77 1.45
CA LYS A 56 5.53 3.60 2.18
C LYS A 56 4.96 4.13 3.47
N ARG A 57 5.72 3.95 4.55
CA ARG A 57 5.34 4.38 5.89
C ARG A 57 5.89 5.77 6.18
N VAL A 58 5.01 6.67 6.61
CA VAL A 58 5.35 7.95 7.23
C VAL A 58 5.01 7.84 8.70
N LYS A 59 5.96 8.15 9.58
CA LYS A 59 5.75 8.03 11.03
C LYS A 59 5.57 9.40 11.65
N LEU A 60 4.56 9.54 12.49
CA LEU A 60 4.32 10.69 13.36
C LEU A 60 4.56 10.23 14.81
N PRO A 61 5.83 10.15 15.26
CA PRO A 61 6.14 9.86 16.65
C PRO A 61 5.65 11.01 17.56
N PRO A 62 5.60 10.82 18.89
CA PRO A 62 5.20 11.87 19.83
C PRO A 62 5.94 13.20 19.63
N LYS A 63 7.25 13.14 19.35
CA LYS A 63 8.05 14.34 19.05
C LYS A 63 7.56 15.13 17.83
N ALA A 64 6.97 14.47 16.83
CA ALA A 64 6.49 15.15 15.61
C ALA A 64 5.35 16.13 15.91
N TYR A 65 4.57 15.91 16.97
CA TYR A 65 3.49 16.80 17.37
C TYR A 65 4.01 18.15 17.89
N LEU A 66 5.23 18.17 18.43
CA LEU A 66 5.89 19.38 18.90
C LEU A 66 6.67 20.08 17.77
N THR A 67 7.31 19.31 16.90
CA THR A 67 8.22 19.86 15.87
C THR A 67 7.55 20.08 14.51
N ALA A 68 6.33 19.57 14.32
CA ALA A 68 5.66 19.47 13.01
C ALA A 68 6.51 18.74 11.94
N GLN A 69 7.39 17.82 12.35
CA GLN A 69 8.27 17.08 11.44
C GLN A 69 7.97 15.57 11.47
N PRO A 70 7.25 15.04 10.46
CA PRO A 70 7.12 13.62 10.23
C PRO A 70 8.46 12.97 9.89
N ASN A 71 8.62 11.71 10.28
CA ASN A 71 9.74 10.88 9.84
C ASN A 71 9.39 10.17 8.53
N LYS A 72 10.43 9.84 7.73
CA LYS A 72 10.36 8.99 6.52
C LYS A 72 9.66 9.62 5.31
N LEU A 73 9.45 10.93 5.29
CA LEU A 73 8.89 11.64 4.12
C LEU A 73 9.74 11.50 2.86
N GLN A 74 11.06 11.37 3.01
CA GLN A 74 11.98 11.16 1.89
C GLN A 74 11.78 9.80 1.21
N ASP A 75 11.27 8.79 1.91
CA ASP A 75 11.05 7.45 1.37
C ASP A 75 9.89 7.43 0.34
N LEU A 76 9.06 8.47 0.33
CA LEU A 76 7.98 8.62 -0.65
C LEU A 76 8.51 8.77 -2.08
N GLU A 77 9.66 9.43 -2.27
CA GLU A 77 10.29 9.51 -3.60
C GLU A 77 10.75 8.16 -4.10
N LYS A 78 11.23 7.30 -3.19
CA LYS A 78 11.55 5.90 -3.51
C LYS A 78 10.27 5.15 -3.90
N GLY A 79 9.17 5.35 -3.16
CA GLY A 79 7.86 4.81 -3.49
C GLY A 79 7.39 5.19 -4.89
N CYS A 80 7.49 6.47 -5.28
CA CYS A 80 7.16 6.94 -6.63
C CYS A 80 7.96 6.21 -7.71
N ARG A 81 9.26 5.98 -7.47
CA ARG A 81 10.11 5.24 -8.42
C ARG A 81 9.71 3.77 -8.51
N GLN A 82 9.49 3.10 -7.37
CA GLN A 82 9.13 1.68 -7.33
C GLN A 82 7.78 1.43 -8.01
N VAL A 83 6.74 2.19 -7.65
CA VAL A 83 5.42 2.02 -8.26
C VAL A 83 5.41 2.35 -9.75
N ARG A 84 6.25 3.28 -10.22
CA ARG A 84 6.42 3.56 -11.65
C ARG A 84 7.05 2.37 -12.39
N LEU A 85 7.98 1.67 -11.76
CA LEU A 85 8.59 0.47 -12.34
C LEU A 85 7.58 -0.68 -12.37
N LEU A 86 6.80 -0.88 -11.30
CA LEU A 86 5.66 -1.81 -11.32
C LEU A 86 4.69 -1.45 -12.44
N ARG A 87 4.38 -0.16 -12.61
CA ARG A 87 3.55 0.31 -13.72
C ARG A 87 4.14 -0.05 -15.08
N SER A 88 5.46 0.07 -15.26
CA SER A 88 6.12 -0.31 -16.51
C SER A 88 6.14 -1.81 -16.79
N MET A 89 5.92 -2.65 -15.77
CA MET A 89 5.70 -4.09 -15.97
C MET A 89 4.32 -4.40 -16.58
N GLY A 90 3.40 -3.44 -16.57
CA GLY A 90 2.10 -3.56 -17.21
C GLY A 90 0.99 -4.12 -16.33
N PHE A 91 1.11 -4.07 -15.00
CA PHE A 91 -0.04 -4.37 -14.13
C PHE A 91 -1.24 -3.50 -14.49
N HIS A 92 -2.43 -4.11 -14.45
CA HIS A 92 -3.68 -3.46 -14.83
C HIS A 92 -3.88 -2.14 -14.07
N ARG A 93 -3.63 -2.17 -12.75
CA ARG A 93 -3.52 -0.98 -11.90
C ARG A 93 -2.32 -1.06 -10.98
N CYS A 94 -1.73 0.10 -10.70
CA CYS A 94 -0.67 0.24 -9.71
C CYS A 94 -1.05 1.31 -8.68
N TYR A 95 -0.74 1.04 -7.42
CA TYR A 95 -0.98 1.98 -6.34
C TYR A 95 0.26 2.22 -5.48
N LEU A 96 0.44 3.46 -5.05
CA LEU A 96 1.28 3.80 -3.90
C LEU A 96 0.39 4.08 -2.70
N VAL A 97 0.57 3.30 -1.64
CA VAL A 97 -0.06 3.50 -0.34
C VAL A 97 0.88 4.27 0.56
N VAL A 98 0.40 5.39 1.06
CA VAL A 98 1.11 6.14 2.09
C VAL A 98 0.48 5.84 3.43
N ALA A 99 1.11 4.93 4.17
CA ALA A 99 0.69 4.56 5.52
C ALA A 99 1.23 5.59 6.52
N VAL A 100 0.39 6.55 6.92
CA VAL A 100 0.69 7.51 7.98
C VAL A 100 0.40 6.86 9.32
N VAL A 101 1.44 6.55 10.08
CA VAL A 101 1.33 5.89 11.39
C VAL A 101 1.54 6.93 12.47
N ALA A 102 0.50 7.24 13.22
CA ALA A 102 0.44 8.30 14.21
C ALA A 102 0.41 7.76 15.63
N ASP A 103 1.41 8.14 16.44
CA ASP A 103 1.51 7.76 17.84
C ASP A 103 1.02 8.91 18.72
N GLY A 104 -0.27 8.88 19.05
CA GLY A 104 -0.95 9.88 19.85
C GLY A 104 -0.94 9.59 21.36
N ARG A 105 -0.27 8.53 21.81
CA ARG A 105 -0.36 8.04 23.20
C ARG A 105 0.08 9.08 24.24
N GLU A 106 1.05 9.90 23.87
CA GLU A 106 1.60 10.97 24.72
C GLU A 106 0.84 12.30 24.59
N GLN A 107 -0.19 12.41 23.74
CA GLN A 107 -1.02 13.61 23.64
C GLN A 107 -2.06 13.68 24.76
N THR A 108 -1.64 14.01 25.97
CA THR A 108 -2.53 14.08 27.15
C THR A 108 -3.44 15.29 27.17
N ASP A 109 -3.07 16.34 26.45
CA ASP A 109 -3.70 17.67 26.54
C ASP A 109 -4.99 17.78 25.70
N VAL A 110 -5.31 16.75 24.93
CA VAL A 110 -6.55 16.65 24.14
C VAL A 110 -7.32 15.38 24.49
N GLY A 111 -8.64 15.47 24.35
CA GLY A 111 -9.52 14.33 24.55
C GLY A 111 -9.17 13.16 23.61
N PHE A 112 -9.42 11.94 24.07
CA PHE A 112 -9.17 10.68 23.34
C PHE A 112 -9.45 10.73 21.82
N PRO A 113 -10.63 11.18 21.33
CA PRO A 113 -10.93 11.17 19.90
C PRO A 113 -10.09 12.16 19.06
N PHE A 114 -9.41 13.09 19.72
CA PHE A 114 -8.63 14.16 19.07
C PHE A 114 -7.11 13.91 19.09
N ARG A 115 -6.66 12.74 19.57
CA ARG A 115 -5.23 12.36 19.62
C ARG A 115 -4.66 11.91 18.26
N GLY A 116 -5.34 12.23 17.17
CA GLY A 116 -4.84 12.04 15.80
C GLY A 116 -3.82 13.10 15.38
N PRO A 117 -3.34 13.04 14.13
CA PRO A 117 -2.47 14.06 13.57
C PRO A 117 -3.16 15.43 13.55
N PRO A 118 -2.55 16.49 14.11
CA PRO A 118 -3.07 17.84 13.99
C PRO A 118 -3.04 18.30 12.52
N PRO A 119 -3.89 19.27 12.13
CA PRO A 119 -3.95 19.79 10.76
C PRO A 119 -2.60 20.22 10.18
N ALA A 120 -1.70 20.74 11.01
CA ALA A 120 -0.35 21.13 10.60
C ALA A 120 0.48 19.93 10.10
N LEU A 121 0.45 18.79 10.80
CA LEU A 121 1.16 17.57 10.38
C LEU A 121 0.51 16.96 9.14
N VAL A 122 -0.83 16.95 9.06
CA VAL A 122 -1.55 16.51 7.86
C VAL A 122 -1.17 17.37 6.65
N LYS A 123 -1.03 18.69 6.85
CA LYS A 123 -0.59 19.62 5.80
C LYS A 123 0.82 19.29 5.31
N VAL A 124 1.78 19.00 6.20
CA VAL A 124 3.15 18.63 5.79
C VAL A 124 3.15 17.38 4.90
N VAL A 125 2.38 16.35 5.27
CA VAL A 125 2.25 15.14 4.44
C VAL A 125 1.61 15.47 3.09
N ARG A 126 0.52 16.22 3.08
CA ARG A 126 -0.17 16.63 1.84
C ARG A 126 0.71 17.46 0.91
N ASP A 127 1.46 18.40 1.45
CA ASP A 127 2.35 19.26 0.66
C ASP A 127 3.52 18.45 0.10
N LYS A 128 4.07 17.49 0.87
CA LYS A 128 5.07 16.56 0.33
C LYS A 128 4.47 15.76 -0.83
N LEU A 129 3.27 15.20 -0.69
CA LEU A 129 2.63 14.44 -1.77
C LEU A 129 2.44 15.29 -3.03
N ARG A 130 1.90 16.51 -2.90
CA ARG A 130 1.73 17.43 -4.04
C ARG A 130 3.03 17.77 -4.77
N SER A 131 4.17 17.73 -4.08
CA SER A 131 5.48 18.02 -4.67
C SER A 131 6.11 16.83 -5.41
N LEU A 132 5.57 15.62 -5.25
CA LEU A 132 6.16 14.41 -5.82
C LEU A 132 5.76 14.22 -7.29
N PRO A 133 6.68 13.70 -8.12
CA PRO A 133 6.41 13.45 -9.54
C PRO A 133 5.68 12.10 -9.72
N PHE A 134 4.41 12.04 -9.32
CA PHE A 134 3.60 10.84 -9.55
C PHE A 134 3.40 10.57 -11.04
N HIS A 135 3.41 9.29 -11.41
CA HIS A 135 2.99 8.88 -12.75
C HIS A 135 1.47 9.09 -12.87
N PRO A 136 0.94 9.65 -13.98
CA PRO A 136 -0.49 9.98 -14.10
C PRO A 136 -1.41 8.75 -13.94
N ASP A 137 -0.94 7.58 -14.37
CA ASP A 137 -1.74 6.35 -14.27
C ASP A 137 -1.71 5.66 -12.91
N VAL A 138 -0.84 6.08 -12.00
CA VAL A 138 -0.68 5.42 -10.70
C VAL A 138 -1.65 6.00 -9.69
N GLY A 139 -2.37 5.13 -8.98
CA GLY A 139 -3.21 5.56 -7.87
C GLY A 139 -2.37 5.87 -6.63
N VAL A 140 -2.78 6.87 -5.87
CA VAL A 140 -2.15 7.24 -4.60
C VAL A 140 -3.26 7.39 -3.57
N PHE A 141 -3.21 6.58 -2.52
CA PHE A 141 -4.09 6.74 -1.37
C PHE A 141 -3.29 6.77 -0.08
N VAL A 142 -3.86 7.45 0.90
CA VAL A 142 -3.25 7.62 2.21
C VAL A 142 -4.12 6.88 3.21
N VAL A 143 -3.48 5.99 3.96
CA VAL A 143 -4.08 5.30 5.10
C VAL A 143 -3.46 5.87 6.35
N GLU A 144 -4.24 6.63 7.09
CA GLU A 144 -3.85 7.12 8.40
C GLU A 144 -4.26 6.12 9.46
N VAL A 145 -3.30 5.67 10.26
CA VAL A 145 -3.52 4.76 11.38
C VAL A 145 -3.02 5.46 12.63
N THR A 146 -3.94 5.76 13.54
CA THR A 146 -3.65 6.45 14.80
C THR A 146 -3.76 5.49 15.97
N GLN A 147 -2.77 5.46 16.84
CA GLN A 147 -2.82 4.84 18.16
C GLN A 147 -2.97 5.95 19.22
N PRO A 148 -4.19 6.20 19.74
CA PRO A 148 -4.44 7.33 20.63
C PRO A 148 -4.08 7.07 22.11
N VAL A 149 -4.01 5.81 22.52
CA VAL A 149 -3.75 5.39 23.91
C VAL A 149 -2.89 4.12 23.94
N ASP A 150 -2.35 3.80 25.11
CA ASP A 150 -1.53 2.60 25.32
C ASP A 150 -2.37 1.33 25.49
N LYS A 151 -3.29 1.13 24.54
CA LYS A 151 -3.99 -0.14 24.30
C LYS A 151 -3.60 -0.66 22.93
N ASP A 152 -3.91 -1.92 22.66
CA ASP A 152 -3.71 -2.49 21.34
C ASP A 152 -4.44 -1.64 20.29
N ILE A 153 -3.78 -1.45 19.14
CA ILE A 153 -4.31 -0.63 18.05
C ILE A 153 -5.58 -1.24 17.45
N ARG A 154 -5.80 -2.56 17.61
CA ARG A 154 -7.02 -3.24 17.21
C ARG A 154 -8.21 -2.89 18.10
N ASP A 155 -7.96 -2.50 19.35
CA ASP A 155 -9.02 -2.21 20.33
C ASP A 155 -9.40 -0.72 20.37
N SER A 156 -8.44 0.15 20.04
CA SER A 156 -8.58 1.61 20.27
C SER A 156 -8.07 2.47 19.13
N GLY A 157 -7.53 1.87 18.07
CA GLY A 157 -6.98 2.61 16.95
C GLY A 157 -8.07 3.29 16.12
N ALA A 158 -7.67 4.38 15.46
CA ALA A 158 -8.48 5.03 14.44
C ALA A 158 -7.83 4.84 13.07
N VAL A 159 -8.66 4.63 12.05
CA VAL A 159 -8.21 4.53 10.66
C VAL A 159 -8.96 5.55 9.81
N GLY A 160 -8.20 6.42 9.16
CA GLY A 160 -8.68 7.34 8.13
C GLY A 160 -8.13 6.92 6.76
N ILE A 161 -8.93 7.07 5.71
CA ILE A 161 -8.50 6.79 4.34
C ILE A 161 -8.91 7.95 3.46
N TRP A 162 -8.01 8.41 2.60
CA TRP A 162 -8.34 9.38 1.58
C TRP A 162 -7.49 9.17 0.32
N THR A 163 -8.09 9.48 -0.83
CA THR A 163 -7.44 9.34 -2.13
C THR A 163 -6.77 10.65 -2.52
N HIS A 164 -5.50 10.56 -2.91
CA HIS A 164 -4.74 11.68 -3.47
C HIS A 164 -4.83 11.71 -5.00
N GLN A 165 -4.77 10.54 -5.63
CA GLN A 165 -4.83 10.35 -7.07
C GLN A 165 -5.49 9.00 -7.37
N HIS A 166 -6.40 8.93 -8.35
CA HIS A 166 -6.98 7.66 -8.78
C HIS A 166 -6.06 6.96 -9.79
N ALA A 167 -5.98 5.63 -9.72
CA ALA A 167 -5.28 4.84 -10.71
C ALA A 167 -6.06 4.81 -12.03
N GLN A 168 -5.34 4.68 -13.15
CA GLN A 168 -5.93 4.40 -14.45
C GLN A 168 -5.80 2.91 -14.77
N ASP A 169 -6.88 2.35 -15.30
CA ASP A 169 -6.89 0.99 -15.83
C ASP A 169 -6.03 0.93 -17.10
N VAL A 170 -5.21 -0.11 -17.24
CA VAL A 170 -4.53 -0.42 -18.50
C VAL A 170 -4.62 -1.90 -18.81
N GLU A 171 -4.52 -2.20 -20.09
CA GLU A 171 -4.45 -3.56 -20.60
C GLU A 171 -3.17 -4.24 -20.11
N GLN A 172 -3.33 -5.34 -19.36
CA GLN A 172 -2.21 -6.10 -18.85
C GLN A 172 -1.60 -6.97 -19.96
N PRO A 173 -0.27 -6.95 -20.18
CA PRO A 173 0.37 -7.79 -21.18
C PRO A 173 0.13 -9.29 -20.91
N ALA A 174 -0.09 -10.05 -21.98
CA ALA A 174 -0.30 -11.50 -21.89
C ALA A 174 0.82 -12.22 -21.12
N ALA A 175 2.08 -11.78 -21.31
CA ALA A 175 3.23 -12.34 -20.61
C ALA A 175 3.12 -12.21 -19.07
N LEU A 176 2.66 -11.07 -18.56
CA LEU A 176 2.44 -10.88 -17.12
C LEU A 176 1.27 -11.74 -16.63
N THR A 177 0.18 -11.80 -17.40
CA THR A 177 -0.98 -12.65 -17.10
C THR A 177 -0.60 -14.14 -17.04
N ASP A 178 0.25 -14.60 -17.95
CA ASP A 178 0.75 -15.97 -17.98
C ASP A 178 1.69 -16.26 -16.79
N GLY A 179 2.53 -15.29 -16.45
CA GLY A 179 3.37 -15.30 -15.25
C GLY A 179 2.57 -15.44 -13.96
N LEU A 180 1.51 -14.64 -13.80
CA LEU A 180 0.60 -14.73 -12.66
C LEU A 180 -0.09 -16.10 -12.58
N ARG A 181 -0.47 -16.68 -13.73
CA ARG A 181 -1.05 -18.02 -13.77
C ARG A 181 -0.05 -19.09 -13.32
N ALA A 182 1.22 -18.97 -13.72
CA ALA A 182 2.28 -19.86 -13.26
C ALA A 182 2.53 -19.71 -11.74
N PHE A 183 2.62 -18.46 -11.27
CA PHE A 183 2.75 -18.13 -9.85
C PHE A 183 1.65 -18.78 -9.00
N LEU A 184 0.38 -18.61 -9.38
CA LEU A 184 -0.75 -19.21 -8.63
C LEU A 184 -0.73 -20.74 -8.60
N ARG A 185 -0.16 -21.40 -9.61
CA ARG A 185 -0.01 -22.87 -9.62
C ARG A 185 1.10 -23.35 -8.70
N ALA A 186 2.11 -22.51 -8.44
CA ALA A 186 3.25 -22.83 -7.60
C ALA A 186 2.97 -22.61 -6.10
N VAL A 187 1.94 -21.82 -5.74
CA VAL A 187 1.49 -21.63 -4.36
C VAL A 187 0.58 -22.81 -3.96
N PRO A 188 0.96 -23.66 -3.00
CA PRO A 188 0.11 -24.75 -2.51
C PRO A 188 -1.17 -24.18 -1.92
N ASP A 189 -2.32 -24.81 -2.22
CA ASP A 189 -3.66 -24.42 -1.77
C ASP A 189 -4.03 -22.95 -2.03
N SER A 190 -4.22 -22.63 -3.31
CA SER A 190 -4.61 -21.32 -3.85
C SER A 190 -6.05 -20.85 -3.49
N SER A 191 -6.53 -21.16 -2.28
CA SER A 191 -7.72 -20.49 -1.75
C SER A 191 -7.39 -19.02 -1.45
N PRO A 192 -8.33 -18.08 -1.63
CA PRO A 192 -8.13 -16.67 -1.30
C PRO A 192 -7.62 -16.42 0.14
N ALA A 193 -7.90 -17.35 1.07
CA ALA A 193 -7.48 -17.27 2.46
C ALA A 193 -5.98 -17.59 2.67
N GLU A 194 -5.39 -18.46 1.84
CA GLU A 194 -4.00 -18.92 2.00
C GLU A 194 -2.99 -18.00 1.32
N LEU A 195 -3.39 -17.33 0.22
CA LEU A 195 -2.56 -16.30 -0.43
C LEU A 195 -2.12 -15.22 0.58
N SER A 196 -3.00 -14.89 1.55
CA SER A 196 -2.71 -13.91 2.61
C SER A 196 -1.54 -14.28 3.53
N ARG A 197 -1.05 -15.53 3.46
CA ARG A 197 0.05 -16.07 4.28
C ARG A 197 1.31 -16.40 3.47
N PHE A 198 1.26 -16.31 2.14
CA PHE A 198 2.39 -16.70 1.31
C PHE A 198 3.50 -15.65 1.35
N ASN A 199 4.60 -15.98 2.03
CA ASN A 199 5.89 -15.31 1.95
C ASN A 199 6.83 -16.34 1.29
N PRO A 200 7.24 -16.19 0.02
CA PRO A 200 8.17 -17.14 -0.58
C PRO A 200 9.49 -17.15 0.24
N PRO A 201 10.16 -18.31 0.36
CA PRO A 201 11.44 -18.38 1.03
C PRO A 201 12.43 -17.45 0.33
N ARG A 202 13.05 -16.54 1.09
CA ARG A 202 14.11 -15.68 0.58
C ARG A 202 15.27 -16.58 0.13
N SER A 203 15.63 -16.52 -1.14
CA SER A 203 16.90 -17.07 -1.63
C SER A 203 18.04 -16.39 -0.84
N ALA A 204 18.85 -17.23 -0.19
CA ALA A 204 19.97 -16.83 0.65
C ALA A 204 21.17 -16.32 -0.16
#